data_AF-A0A651F816-F1
#
_entry.id   AF-A0A651F816-F1
#
_cell.length_a   1.000
_cell.length_b   1.000
_cell.length_c   1.000
_cell.angle_alpha   90.00
_cell.angle_beta   90.00
_cell.angle_gamma   90.00
#
_symmetry.space_group_name_H-M   'P 1'
#
loop_
_entity.id
_entity.type
_entity.pdbx_description
1 polymer ?
#
loop_
_entity_poly.entity_id
_entity_poly.type
_entity_poly.pdbx_seq_one_letter_code
_entity_poly.pdbx_strand_id
1 'polypeptide(L)'
;MKRINSIVILGVVLHALTGCARTVVENPQNTNYAPADINAQLDFWHNLDERSAITNDEAMHAVLILAEGADPTASYEERVENLKQRGWLQPSFDESADLAVQRGTLARMLAFAIDAPQGVLSTVFNRTPRYALRDLMAIDIMPAGSDLQAIDGREFLGVFGKAQDYRTIRDARRQAAENSDQPADAG
;
A
#
# COMPACT_ATOMS: atom_id res chain seq x y z
N MET A 1 33.54 25.45 50.97
CA MET A 1 32.39 25.88 50.13
C MET A 1 32.74 25.61 48.67
N LYS A 2 32.27 24.48 48.10
CA LYS A 2 32.49 24.11 46.68
C LYS A 2 31.27 24.55 45.87
N ARG A 3 31.47 25.45 44.90
CA ARG A 3 30.45 25.85 43.93
C ARG A 3 30.20 24.65 43.01
N ILE A 4 29.00 24.07 43.11
CA ILE A 4 28.55 22.95 42.28
C ILE A 4 28.15 23.52 40.91
N ASN A 5 28.79 22.99 39.86
CA ASN A 5 28.60 23.33 38.45
C ASN A 5 27.14 23.10 38.00
N SER A 6 26.38 24.18 37.82
CA SER A 6 25.05 24.17 37.19
C SER A 6 25.06 23.91 35.67
N ILE A 7 26.20 23.50 35.08
CA ILE A 7 26.38 23.40 33.62
C ILE A 7 26.01 22.01 33.07
N VAL A 8 25.81 20.99 33.91
CA VAL A 8 25.60 19.60 33.43
C VAL A 8 24.13 19.29 33.08
N ILE A 9 23.17 20.12 33.50
CA ILE A 9 21.74 19.82 33.29
C ILE A 9 21.24 20.17 31.87
N LEU A 10 21.96 21.00 31.10
CA LEU A 10 21.51 21.44 29.77
C LEU A 10 21.77 20.42 28.64
N GLY A 11 22.67 19.45 28.83
CA GLY A 11 23.05 18.49 27.78
C GLY A 11 22.11 17.29 27.59
N VAL A 12 21.27 16.98 28.59
CA VAL A 12 20.46 15.74 28.61
C VAL A 12 19.08 15.92 27.95
N VAL A 13 18.59 17.16 27.81
CA VAL A 13 17.24 17.44 27.28
C VAL A 13 17.17 17.33 25.74
N LEU A 14 18.30 17.43 25.03
CA LEU A 14 18.30 17.54 23.55
C LEU A 14 18.20 16.20 22.79
N HIS A 15 18.32 15.05 23.47
CA HIS A 15 18.24 13.73 22.81
C HIS A 15 16.83 13.12 22.78
N ALA A 16 15.85 13.77 23.42
CA ALA A 16 14.47 13.27 23.53
C ALA A 16 13.59 13.54 22.29
N LEU A 17 14.14 14.11 21.21
CA LEU A 17 13.42 14.39 19.95
C LEU A 17 13.88 13.51 18.78
N THR A 18 14.59 12.41 19.04
CA THR A 18 14.79 11.37 18.03
C THR A 18 13.46 10.62 17.86
N GLY A 19 12.52 11.25 17.13
CA GLY A 19 11.29 10.60 16.70
C GLY A 19 11.61 9.32 15.95
N CYS A 20 10.72 8.33 16.03
CA CYS A 20 10.85 7.07 15.32
C CYS A 20 10.95 7.34 13.81
N ALA A 21 12.18 7.44 13.30
CA ALA A 21 12.43 7.59 11.88
C ALA A 21 11.97 6.32 11.17
N ARG A 22 11.28 6.51 10.06
CA ARG A 22 10.81 5.41 9.22
C ARG A 22 12.00 4.78 8.49
N THR A 23 11.93 3.47 8.28
CA THR A 23 12.98 2.71 7.59
C THR A 23 13.14 3.19 6.15
N VAL A 24 14.35 3.60 5.79
CA VAL A 24 14.77 3.82 4.40
C VAL A 24 15.30 2.49 3.86
N VAL A 25 14.90 2.13 2.65
CA VAL A 25 15.41 0.94 1.95
C VAL A 25 16.49 1.39 0.98
N GLU A 26 17.74 1.02 1.26
CA GLU A 26 18.91 1.53 0.51
C GLU A 26 18.97 1.09 -0.95
N ASN A 27 18.43 -0.10 -1.26
CA ASN A 27 18.49 -0.71 -2.59
C ASN A 27 17.07 -1.09 -3.07
N PRO A 28 16.20 -0.11 -3.37
CA PRO A 28 14.86 -0.38 -3.89
C PRO A 28 14.95 -1.08 -5.26
N GLN A 29 13.93 -1.85 -5.61
CA GLN A 29 13.83 -2.44 -6.94
C GLN A 29 13.61 -1.36 -8.01
N ASN A 30 14.05 -1.64 -9.23
CA ASN A 30 13.66 -0.83 -10.37
C ASN A 30 12.21 -1.15 -10.74
N THR A 31 11.33 -0.17 -10.61
CA THR A 31 9.91 -0.22 -10.97
C THR A 31 9.63 0.48 -12.30
N ASN A 32 10.60 1.22 -12.86
CA ASN A 32 10.43 2.07 -14.04
C ASN A 32 10.81 1.32 -15.34
N TYR A 33 10.62 0.01 -15.36
CA TYR A 33 10.78 -0.79 -16.57
C TYR A 33 9.54 -0.61 -17.48
N ALA A 34 9.70 -0.90 -18.77
CA ALA A 34 8.61 -0.76 -19.72
C ALA A 34 7.48 -1.75 -19.39
N PRO A 35 6.18 -1.38 -19.45
CA PRO A 35 5.09 -2.28 -19.09
C PRO A 35 5.00 -3.55 -19.95
N ALA A 36 5.57 -3.54 -21.14
CA ALA A 36 5.67 -4.70 -22.02
C ALA A 36 6.83 -5.65 -21.68
N ASP A 37 7.72 -5.26 -20.75
CA ASP A 37 8.83 -6.09 -20.30
C ASP A 37 8.39 -7.09 -19.23
N ILE A 38 7.86 -8.21 -19.72
CA ILE A 38 7.36 -9.31 -18.88
C ILE A 38 8.47 -9.88 -17.98
N ASN A 39 9.72 -9.89 -18.44
CA ASN A 39 10.83 -10.43 -17.65
C ASN A 39 11.13 -9.52 -16.46
N ALA A 40 11.23 -8.21 -16.68
CA ALA A 40 11.40 -7.25 -15.59
C ALA A 40 10.24 -7.31 -14.58
N GLN A 41 9.01 -7.52 -15.05
CA GLN A 41 7.86 -7.72 -14.18
C GLN A 41 7.94 -9.01 -13.36
N LEU A 42 8.34 -10.13 -13.97
CA LEU A 42 8.54 -11.38 -13.24
C LEU A 42 9.64 -11.25 -12.20
N ASP A 43 10.78 -10.66 -12.58
CA ASP A 43 11.89 -10.38 -11.67
C ASP A 43 11.46 -9.49 -10.50
N PHE A 44 10.63 -8.46 -10.76
CA PHE A 44 10.06 -7.62 -9.71
C PHE A 44 9.32 -8.47 -8.66
N TRP A 45 8.39 -9.31 -9.09
CA TRP A 45 7.61 -10.15 -8.16
C TRP A 45 8.48 -11.19 -7.45
N HIS A 46 9.43 -11.80 -8.15
CA HIS A 46 10.34 -12.79 -7.58
C HIS A 46 11.21 -12.17 -6.48
N ASN A 47 11.75 -10.98 -6.69
CA ASN A 47 12.67 -10.35 -5.75
C ASN A 47 11.98 -9.71 -4.52
N LEU A 48 10.64 -9.72 -4.44
CA LEU A 48 9.92 -9.19 -3.28
C LEU A 48 10.03 -10.12 -2.08
N ASP A 49 10.09 -11.44 -2.25
CA ASP A 49 10.03 -12.40 -1.13
C ASP A 49 11.19 -12.27 -0.13
N GLU A 50 12.36 -11.85 -0.59
CA GLU A 50 13.58 -11.64 0.19
C GLU A 50 13.59 -10.26 0.89
N ARG A 51 12.63 -9.38 0.62
CA ARG A 51 12.62 -8.01 1.14
C ARG A 51 12.25 -7.95 2.61
N SER A 52 13.10 -7.31 3.41
CA SER A 52 12.82 -6.98 4.80
C SER A 52 11.78 -5.85 4.96
N ALA A 53 11.62 -5.03 3.93
CA ALA A 53 10.59 -4.00 3.82
C ALA A 53 10.31 -3.69 2.35
N ILE A 54 9.05 -3.42 2.02
CA ILE A 54 8.63 -2.93 0.69
C ILE A 54 8.63 -1.41 0.71
N THR A 55 9.10 -0.76 -0.36
CA THR A 55 9.10 0.70 -0.46
C THR A 55 7.76 1.27 -0.91
N ASN A 56 7.57 2.58 -0.73
CA ASN A 56 6.42 3.29 -1.26
C ASN A 56 6.29 3.08 -2.78
N ASP A 57 7.40 3.18 -3.51
CA ASP A 57 7.42 3.05 -4.96
C ASP A 57 7.06 1.62 -5.43
N GLU A 58 7.68 0.61 -4.82
CA GLU A 58 7.38 -0.82 -5.09
C GLU A 58 5.90 -1.12 -4.83
N ALA A 59 5.35 -0.60 -3.73
CA ALA A 59 3.95 -0.80 -3.37
C ALA A 59 2.98 -0.13 -4.36
N MET A 60 3.25 1.11 -4.77
CA MET A 60 2.42 1.83 -5.73
C MET A 60 2.41 1.13 -7.09
N HIS A 61 3.59 0.76 -7.57
CA HIS A 61 3.78 0.02 -8.82
C HIS A 61 2.96 -1.29 -8.82
N ALA A 62 3.12 -2.11 -7.77
CA ALA A 62 2.38 -3.35 -7.61
C ALA A 62 0.85 -3.13 -7.58
N VAL A 63 0.37 -2.11 -6.86
CA VAL A 63 -1.08 -1.82 -6.80
C VAL A 63 -1.63 -1.41 -8.16
N LEU A 64 -0.90 -0.65 -8.96
CA LEU A 64 -1.31 -0.27 -10.32
C LEU A 64 -1.39 -1.51 -11.22
N ILE A 65 -0.39 -2.39 -11.18
CA ILE A 65 -0.45 -3.68 -11.89
C ILE A 65 -1.66 -4.50 -11.44
N LEU A 66 -1.90 -4.61 -10.13
CA LEU A 66 -3.07 -5.34 -9.62
C LEU A 66 -4.36 -4.73 -10.16
N ALA A 67 -4.48 -3.41 -10.18
CA ALA A 67 -5.67 -2.69 -10.62
C ALA A 67 -5.95 -2.85 -12.11
N GLU A 68 -4.94 -2.61 -12.94
CA GLU A 68 -5.09 -2.35 -14.38
C GLU A 68 -4.43 -3.40 -15.27
N GLY A 69 -3.70 -4.35 -14.68
CA GLY A 69 -2.89 -5.34 -15.38
C GLY A 69 -1.51 -4.82 -15.79
N ALA A 70 -1.23 -3.53 -15.61
CA ALA A 70 0.04 -2.87 -15.88
C ALA A 70 0.17 -1.61 -15.04
N ASP A 71 1.40 -1.12 -14.86
CA ASP A 71 1.66 0.23 -14.36
C ASP A 71 1.97 1.14 -15.56
N PRO A 72 1.09 2.09 -15.91
CA PRO A 72 1.29 2.96 -17.08
C PRO A 72 2.24 4.14 -16.81
N THR A 73 2.72 4.31 -15.57
CA THR A 73 3.53 5.46 -15.17
C THR A 73 5.02 5.20 -15.38
N ALA A 74 5.78 6.26 -15.64
CA ALA A 74 7.21 6.18 -15.92
C ALA A 74 8.11 6.51 -14.71
N SER A 75 7.53 7.05 -13.62
CA SER A 75 8.28 7.41 -12.42
C SER A 75 7.42 7.36 -11.14
N TYR A 76 8.09 7.39 -9.99
CA TYR A 76 7.45 7.48 -8.68
C TYR A 76 6.54 8.71 -8.56
N GLU A 77 6.98 9.86 -9.02
CA GLU A 77 6.22 11.12 -8.95
C GLU A 77 4.93 11.01 -9.78
N GLU A 78 5.00 10.37 -10.94
CA GLU A 78 3.83 10.10 -11.77
C GLU A 78 2.86 9.11 -11.08
N ARG A 79 3.36 8.09 -10.39
CA ARG A 79 2.54 7.19 -9.55
C ARG A 79 1.82 7.96 -8.45
N VAL A 80 2.55 8.80 -7.71
CA VAL A 80 2.00 9.60 -6.63
C VAL A 80 0.89 10.50 -7.14
N GLU A 81 1.12 11.22 -8.25
CA GLU A 81 0.13 12.10 -8.85
C GLU A 81 -1.09 11.32 -9.36
N ASN A 82 -0.88 10.22 -10.10
CA ASN A 82 -1.94 9.35 -10.57
C ASN A 82 -2.83 8.85 -9.41
N LEU A 83 -2.21 8.32 -8.36
CA LEU A 83 -2.93 7.75 -7.22
C LEU A 83 -3.61 8.83 -6.38
N LYS A 84 -3.08 10.06 -6.30
CA LYS A 84 -3.76 11.20 -5.67
C LYS A 84 -4.97 11.64 -6.47
N GLN A 85 -4.86 11.79 -7.79
CA GLN A 85 -5.97 12.19 -8.66
C GLN A 85 -7.15 11.21 -8.58
N ARG A 86 -6.86 9.92 -8.44
CA ARG A 86 -7.87 8.86 -8.25
C ARG A 86 -8.44 8.79 -6.84
N GLY A 87 -7.85 9.51 -5.89
CA GLY A 87 -8.19 9.44 -4.47
C GLY A 87 -7.68 8.18 -3.76
N TRP A 88 -6.80 7.39 -4.39
CA TRP A 88 -6.25 6.15 -3.81
C TRP A 88 -5.19 6.44 -2.76
N LEU A 89 -4.48 7.55 -2.95
CA LEU A 89 -3.55 8.11 -1.96
C LEU A 89 -4.21 9.29 -1.23
N GLN A 90 -3.67 9.67 -0.07
CA GLN A 90 -4.11 10.91 0.58
C GLN A 90 -3.59 12.13 -0.21
N PRO A 91 -4.38 13.22 -0.33
CA PRO A 91 -3.91 14.44 -0.99
C PRO A 91 -2.61 15.00 -0.36
N SER A 92 -2.47 14.84 0.97
CA SER A 92 -1.34 15.31 1.76
C SER A 92 -0.12 14.38 1.76
N PHE A 93 -0.16 13.25 1.05
CA PHE A 93 0.99 12.34 1.00
C PHE A 93 2.19 13.02 0.32
N ASP A 94 3.36 13.07 0.97
CA ASP A 94 4.59 13.70 0.45
C ASP A 94 5.85 12.87 0.66
N GLU A 95 5.69 11.57 0.91
CA GLU A 95 6.80 10.71 1.31
C GLU A 95 7.74 10.40 0.13
N SER A 96 8.99 10.07 0.46
CA SER A 96 9.99 9.62 -0.53
C SER A 96 9.71 8.19 -1.03
N ALA A 97 10.19 7.91 -2.25
CA ALA A 97 10.06 6.63 -2.94
C ALA A 97 10.66 5.45 -2.17
N ASP A 98 11.80 5.68 -1.52
CA ASP A 98 12.66 4.70 -0.84
C ASP A 98 12.26 4.41 0.61
N LEU A 99 11.26 5.11 1.15
CA LEU A 99 10.73 4.81 2.48
C LEU A 99 9.88 3.54 2.45
N ALA A 100 10.08 2.69 3.46
CA ALA A 100 9.29 1.47 3.63
C ALA A 100 7.80 1.80 3.71
N VAL A 101 6.93 1.26 2.84
CA VAL A 101 5.49 1.56 2.83
C VAL A 101 4.83 1.20 4.17
N GLN A 102 3.95 2.08 4.64
CA GLN A 102 3.12 1.83 5.80
C GLN A 102 1.87 1.04 5.43
N ARG A 103 1.48 0.11 6.29
CA ARG A 103 0.28 -0.73 6.10
C ARG A 103 -0.98 0.07 5.85
N GLY A 104 -1.16 1.22 6.50
CA GLY A 104 -2.32 2.08 6.28
C GLY A 104 -2.33 2.68 4.87
N THR A 105 -1.19 3.15 4.39
CA THR A 105 -1.03 3.69 3.03
C THR A 105 -1.32 2.61 2.00
N LEU A 106 -0.70 1.43 2.15
CA LEU A 106 -0.95 0.28 1.31
C LEU A 106 -2.42 -0.14 1.33
N ALA A 107 -3.02 -0.24 2.52
CA ALA A 107 -4.42 -0.66 2.67
C ALA A 107 -5.39 0.30 1.98
N ARG A 108 -5.13 1.62 2.05
CA ARG A 108 -5.94 2.60 1.32
C ARG A 108 -5.88 2.34 -0.18
N MET A 109 -4.67 2.23 -0.74
CA MET A 109 -4.48 1.99 -2.17
C MET A 109 -5.16 0.68 -2.61
N LEU A 110 -4.92 -0.42 -1.89
CA LEU A 110 -5.53 -1.73 -2.18
C LEU A 110 -7.05 -1.69 -2.10
N ALA A 111 -7.62 -1.07 -1.06
CA ALA A 111 -9.06 -1.03 -0.88
C ALA A 111 -9.77 -0.34 -2.05
N PHE A 112 -9.15 0.67 -2.67
CA PHE A 112 -9.66 1.24 -3.91
C PHE A 112 -9.38 0.36 -5.13
N ALA A 113 -8.17 -0.19 -5.27
CA ALA A 113 -7.78 -1.03 -6.40
C ALA A 113 -8.66 -2.27 -6.57
N ILE A 114 -9.10 -2.86 -5.46
CA ILE A 114 -9.99 -4.02 -5.47
C ILE A 114 -11.45 -3.65 -5.28
N ASP A 115 -11.81 -2.37 -5.20
CA ASP A 115 -13.16 -1.87 -4.87
C ASP A 115 -13.76 -2.64 -3.67
N ALA A 116 -13.02 -2.62 -2.55
CA ALA A 116 -13.39 -3.29 -1.32
C ALA A 116 -14.65 -2.64 -0.71
N PRO A 117 -15.46 -3.39 0.06
CA PRO A 117 -16.56 -2.83 0.84
C PRO A 117 -16.07 -1.76 1.82
N GLN A 118 -16.91 -0.74 2.06
CA GLN A 118 -16.62 0.32 3.02
C GLN A 118 -17.39 0.07 4.32
N GLY A 119 -16.68 0.08 5.45
CA GLY A 119 -17.30 0.10 6.77
C GLY A 119 -17.92 1.46 7.07
N VAL A 120 -18.80 1.52 8.08
CA VAL A 120 -19.52 2.74 8.50
C VAL A 120 -18.57 3.91 8.74
N LEU A 121 -17.44 3.67 9.42
CA LEU A 121 -16.46 4.74 9.70
C LEU A 121 -15.77 5.26 8.43
N SER A 122 -15.49 4.40 7.45
CA SER A 122 -14.95 4.80 6.15
C SER A 122 -15.95 5.66 5.37
N THR A 123 -17.25 5.40 5.50
CA THR A 123 -18.30 6.23 4.89
C THR A 123 -18.36 7.62 5.52
N VAL A 124 -18.20 7.73 6.85
CA VAL A 124 -18.32 9.01 7.57
C VAL A 124 -17.07 9.88 7.46
N PHE A 125 -15.88 9.27 7.60
CA PHE A 125 -14.61 10.00 7.68
C PHE A 125 -13.80 9.95 6.38
N ASN A 126 -14.40 9.47 5.29
CA ASN A 126 -13.71 8.94 4.12
C ASN A 126 -12.79 7.75 4.49
N ARG A 127 -12.34 7.03 3.47
CA ARG A 127 -11.46 5.86 3.61
C ARG A 127 -10.03 6.25 4.00
N THR A 128 -9.81 6.80 5.19
CA THR A 128 -8.46 7.12 5.71
C THR A 128 -7.58 5.86 5.79
N PRO A 129 -6.24 5.96 5.80
CA PRO A 129 -5.32 4.82 5.96
C PRO A 129 -5.71 3.88 7.11
N ARG A 130 -6.08 4.46 8.26
CA ARG A 130 -6.54 3.70 9.42
C ARG A 130 -7.81 2.91 9.13
N TYR A 131 -8.82 3.53 8.55
CA TYR A 131 -10.11 2.87 8.32
C TYR A 131 -10.05 1.91 7.12
N ALA A 132 -9.28 2.21 6.09
CA ALA A 132 -8.99 1.29 5.00
C ALA A 132 -8.34 0.01 5.51
N LEU A 133 -7.37 0.12 6.42
CA LEU A 133 -6.77 -1.04 7.06
C LEU A 133 -7.80 -1.87 7.84
N ARG A 134 -8.71 -1.23 8.58
CA ARG A 134 -9.79 -1.94 9.29
C ARG A 134 -10.76 -2.65 8.33
N ASP A 135 -11.15 -1.99 7.25
CA ASP A 135 -12.04 -2.56 6.23
C ASP A 135 -11.40 -3.82 5.60
N LEU A 136 -10.12 -3.74 5.21
CA LEU A 136 -9.40 -4.89 4.63
C LEU A 136 -9.12 -6.01 5.64
N MET A 137 -8.94 -5.69 6.92
CA MET A 137 -8.87 -6.71 7.97
C MET A 137 -10.21 -7.44 8.15
N ALA A 138 -11.33 -6.73 8.02
CA ALA A 138 -12.66 -7.33 8.19
C ALA A 138 -13.00 -8.37 7.11
N ILE A 139 -12.37 -8.27 5.94
CA ILE A 139 -12.49 -9.24 4.83
C ILE A 139 -11.25 -10.14 4.69
N ASP A 140 -10.42 -10.23 5.72
CA ASP A 140 -9.21 -11.06 5.82
C ASP A 140 -8.13 -10.80 4.75
N ILE A 141 -8.12 -9.65 4.08
CA ILE A 141 -7.06 -9.31 3.11
C ILE A 141 -5.81 -8.83 3.83
N MET A 142 -5.97 -7.91 4.78
CA MET A 142 -4.85 -7.39 5.58
C MET A 142 -4.80 -8.08 6.94
N PRO A 143 -3.61 -8.50 7.41
CA PRO A 143 -3.45 -9.02 8.77
C PRO A 143 -3.58 -7.91 9.82
N ALA A 144 -3.83 -8.31 11.06
CA ALA A 144 -3.87 -7.39 12.19
C ALA A 144 -2.53 -6.66 12.39
N GLY A 145 -2.60 -5.38 12.71
CA GLY A 145 -1.42 -4.54 12.92
C GLY A 145 -1.76 -3.05 13.06
N SER A 146 -0.74 -2.22 13.21
CA SER A 146 -0.87 -0.76 13.16
C SER A 146 -0.84 -0.27 11.72
N ASP A 147 -1.55 0.82 11.44
CA ASP A 147 -1.48 1.57 10.19
C ASP A 147 -0.09 2.15 9.90
N LEU A 148 0.67 2.49 10.93
CA LEU A 148 2.02 3.07 10.80
C LEU A 148 3.15 2.03 10.73
N GLN A 149 2.80 0.74 10.80
CA GLN A 149 3.77 -0.35 10.71
C GLN A 149 4.20 -0.57 9.25
N ALA A 150 5.48 -0.88 9.02
CA ALA A 150 5.96 -1.33 7.73
C ALA A 150 5.46 -2.74 7.40
N ILE A 151 5.60 -3.14 6.14
CA ILE A 151 5.29 -4.49 5.66
C ILE A 151 6.52 -5.09 4.99
N ASP A 152 6.84 -6.33 5.32
CA ASP A 152 7.90 -7.09 4.65
C ASP A 152 7.38 -7.74 3.37
N GLY A 153 8.28 -8.25 2.54
CA GLY A 153 7.93 -8.75 1.23
C GLY A 153 7.08 -10.02 1.22
N ARG A 154 7.29 -10.94 2.17
CA ARG A 154 6.47 -12.16 2.28
C ARG A 154 5.05 -11.84 2.71
N GLU A 155 4.90 -10.95 3.68
CA GLU A 155 3.59 -10.46 4.10
C GLU A 155 2.89 -9.70 2.97
N PHE A 156 3.63 -8.85 2.26
CA PHE A 156 3.12 -8.10 1.11
C PHE A 156 2.60 -9.02 0.01
N LEU A 157 3.37 -10.05 -0.40
CA LEU A 157 2.95 -11.04 -1.39
C LEU A 157 1.70 -11.82 -0.93
N GLY A 158 1.63 -12.18 0.36
CA GLY A 158 0.44 -12.84 0.93
C GLY A 158 -0.81 -11.95 0.86
N VAL A 159 -0.68 -10.67 1.19
CA VAL A 159 -1.77 -9.68 1.07
C VAL A 159 -2.20 -9.52 -0.40
N PHE A 160 -1.24 -9.43 -1.32
CA PHE A 160 -1.52 -9.29 -2.76
C PHE A 160 -2.24 -10.51 -3.34
N GLY A 161 -1.81 -11.72 -2.98
CA GLY A 161 -2.50 -12.95 -3.39
C GLY A 161 -3.96 -12.95 -2.95
N LYS A 162 -4.23 -12.61 -1.69
CA LYS A 162 -5.61 -12.49 -1.18
C LYS A 162 -6.42 -11.40 -1.90
N ALA A 163 -5.80 -10.27 -2.21
CA ALA A 163 -6.45 -9.18 -2.94
C ALA A 163 -6.81 -9.58 -4.39
N GLN A 164 -5.94 -10.32 -5.06
CA GLN A 164 -6.18 -10.87 -6.39
C GLN A 164 -7.29 -11.94 -6.39
N ASP A 165 -7.27 -12.85 -5.42
CA ASP A 165 -8.31 -13.86 -5.24
C ASP A 165 -9.67 -13.20 -4.99
N TYR A 166 -9.70 -12.18 -4.13
CA TYR A 166 -10.91 -11.41 -3.84
C TYR A 166 -11.54 -10.82 -5.12
N ARG A 167 -10.73 -10.16 -5.95
CA ARG A 167 -11.19 -9.61 -7.23
C ARG A 167 -11.72 -10.71 -8.15
N THR A 168 -10.96 -11.78 -8.31
CA THR A 168 -11.30 -12.90 -9.20
C THR A 168 -12.65 -13.51 -8.82
N ILE A 169 -12.85 -13.80 -7.53
CA ILE A 169 -14.11 -14.37 -7.01
C ILE A 169 -15.28 -13.39 -7.22
N ARG A 170 -15.07 -12.10 -6.95
CA ARG A 170 -16.12 -11.08 -7.12
C ARG A 170 -16.52 -10.94 -8.58
N ASP A 171 -15.55 -10.83 -9.49
CA ASP A 171 -15.81 -10.63 -10.91
C ASP A 171 -16.53 -11.85 -11.50
N ALA A 172 -16.17 -13.07 -11.08
CA ALA A 172 -16.90 -14.29 -11.43
C ALA A 172 -18.35 -14.30 -10.92
N ARG A 173 -18.58 -13.84 -9.68
CA ARG A 173 -19.95 -13.71 -9.12
C ARG A 173 -20.78 -12.68 -9.88
N ARG A 174 -20.18 -11.55 -10.27
CA ARG A 174 -20.86 -10.52 -11.07
C ARG A 174 -21.28 -11.07 -12.43
N GLN A 175 -20.37 -11.74 -13.14
CA GLN A 175 -20.68 -12.39 -14.42
C GLN A 175 -21.77 -13.45 -14.29
N ALA A 176 -21.75 -14.26 -13.23
CA ALA A 176 -22.78 -15.26 -12.98
C ALA A 176 -24.17 -14.63 -12.78
N ALA A 177 -24.25 -13.51 -12.06
CA ALA A 177 -25.50 -12.76 -11.86
C ALA A 177 -26.01 -12.13 -13.17
N GLU A 178 -25.12 -11.53 -13.96
CA GLU A 178 -25.46 -10.95 -15.27
C GLU A 178 -26.01 -12.02 -16.24
N ASN A 179 -25.38 -13.20 -16.27
CA ASN A 179 -25.83 -14.31 -17.11
C ASN A 179 -27.18 -14.91 -16.65
N SER A 180 -27.50 -14.87 -15.36
CA SER A 180 -28.79 -15.35 -14.85
C SER A 180 -29.95 -14.39 -15.12
N ASP A 181 -29.65 -13.09 -15.26
CA ASP A 181 -30.64 -12.06 -15.55
C ASP A 181 -30.93 -11.91 -17.07
N GLN A 182 -30.16 -12.57 -17.92
CA GLN A 182 -30.36 -12.56 -19.37
C GLN A 182 -31.49 -13.56 -19.74
N PRO A 183 -32.66 -13.10 -20.24
CA PRO A 183 -33.80 -13.97 -20.52
C PRO A 183 -33.44 -15.02 -21.58
N ALA A 184 -33.93 -16.25 -21.38
CA ALA A 184 -33.64 -17.43 -22.20
C ALA A 184 -34.22 -17.38 -23.64
N ASP A 185 -34.52 -16.20 -24.17
CA ASP A 185 -35.21 -16.00 -25.46
C ASP A 185 -34.30 -15.34 -26.50
N ALA A 186 -33.54 -16.19 -27.21
CA ALA A 186 -33.04 -15.92 -28.56
C ALA A 186 -32.76 -17.25 -29.28
N GLY A 187 -33.78 -18.11 -29.38
CA GLY A 187 -33.75 -19.37 -30.12
C GLY A 187 -35.12 -19.74 -30.65
#